data_AF-A0A8H3HV39-F1
#
_entry.id   AF-A0A8H3HV39-F1
#
_cell.length_a   1.000
_cell.length_b   1.000
_cell.length_c   1.000
_cell.angle_alpha   90.00
_cell.angle_beta   90.00
_cell.angle_gamma   90.00
#
_symmetry.space_group_name_H-M   'P 1'
#
loop_
_entity.id
_entity.type
_entity.pdbx_description
1 polymer ?
#
loop_
_entity_poly.entity_id
_entity_poly.type
_entity_poly.pdbx_seq_one_letter_code
_entity_poly.pdbx_strand_id
1 'polypeptide(L)'
;MNQPVISNVFGTLGATCWSIQLVPQIVLNYRRHSAAGLSTGFMLLWSMAGIFLGTYNIVSGFNLALQIQPQILSTLSLITMGQCLYYARNWGLIKVSAFTSCMMVVLGSLEYTFVYALQIGIQRDTEWPKTFMSALAAALLVAGVAEQYAAIYKNKSVEGISFLFCGLDALGDITSLISVIFEPQVNIAGSTIYATELLFWLGIFALGFYYKGLPKSRRLIRTVRAILLTYQSRPGSRQTDVQDIQLESTSSSTSVFRLAQIGNQVREREAQRLDTA
;
A
#
# COMPACT_ATOMS: atom_id res chain seq x y z
N MET A 1 -1.23 -25.13 17.79
CA MET A 1 -1.22 -26.33 16.92
C MET A 1 0.18 -26.44 16.35
N ASN A 2 0.97 -27.42 16.77
CA ASN A 2 2.40 -27.47 16.44
C ASN A 2 2.60 -28.02 15.02
N GLN A 3 2.60 -27.13 14.03
CA GLN A 3 2.76 -27.47 12.61
C GLN A 3 3.88 -26.62 12.00
N PRO A 4 5.16 -26.98 12.24
CA PRO A 4 6.31 -26.16 11.84
C PRO A 4 6.41 -25.95 10.33
N VAL A 5 5.90 -26.89 9.53
CA VAL A 5 5.82 -26.75 8.07
C VAL A 5 4.87 -25.61 7.69
N ILE A 6 3.71 -25.53 8.31
CA ILE A 6 2.71 -24.48 8.05
C ILE A 6 3.28 -23.13 8.45
N SER A 7 3.86 -23.03 9.65
CA SER A 7 4.53 -21.81 10.12
C SER A 7 5.60 -21.34 9.13
N ASN A 8 6.51 -22.21 8.69
CA ASN A 8 7.57 -21.85 7.75
C ASN A 8 7.03 -21.40 6.38
N VAL A 9 6.00 -22.07 5.86
CA VAL A 9 5.36 -21.69 4.58
C VAL A 9 4.75 -20.31 4.69
N PHE A 10 3.93 -20.06 5.71
CA PHE A 10 3.27 -18.77 5.90
C PHE A 10 4.25 -17.64 6.22
N GLY A 11 5.30 -17.91 7.00
CA GLY A 11 6.36 -16.93 7.29
C GLY A 11 7.18 -16.58 6.04
N THR A 12 7.47 -17.57 5.18
CA THR A 12 8.17 -17.33 3.90
C THR A 12 7.28 -16.56 2.91
N LEU A 13 5.98 -16.86 2.88
CA LEU A 13 5.01 -16.09 2.09
C LEU A 13 4.95 -14.64 2.55
N GLY A 14 4.96 -14.40 3.86
CA GLY A 14 5.03 -13.06 4.44
C GLY A 14 6.29 -12.31 4.02
N ALA A 15 7.46 -12.93 4.21
CA ALA A 15 8.74 -12.38 3.77
C ALA A 15 8.78 -12.08 2.26
N THR A 16 8.17 -12.94 1.44
CA THR A 16 8.07 -12.74 -0.01
C THR A 16 7.20 -11.53 -0.35
N CYS A 17 6.02 -11.42 0.26
CA CYS A 17 5.13 -10.27 0.08
C CYS A 17 5.85 -8.97 0.43
N TRP A 18 6.53 -8.95 1.59
CA TRP A 18 7.26 -7.77 2.02
C TRP A 18 8.46 -7.43 1.12
N SER A 19 9.12 -8.44 0.56
CA SER A 19 10.24 -8.22 -0.36
C SER A 19 9.80 -7.49 -1.65
N ILE A 20 8.56 -7.70 -2.10
CA ILE A 20 8.06 -7.08 -3.34
C ILE A 20 7.14 -5.88 -3.11
N GLN A 21 6.79 -5.57 -1.84
CA GLN A 21 5.73 -4.61 -1.49
C GLN A 21 5.95 -3.22 -2.10
N LEU A 22 7.21 -2.74 -2.14
CA LEU A 22 7.54 -1.40 -2.63
C LEU A 22 7.61 -1.29 -4.15
N VAL A 23 7.71 -2.40 -4.88
CA VAL A 23 7.81 -2.40 -6.35
C VAL A 23 6.61 -1.69 -7.01
N PRO A 24 5.35 -1.97 -6.63
CA PRO A 24 4.20 -1.19 -7.10
C PRO A 24 4.31 0.32 -6.87
N GLN A 25 4.89 0.77 -5.75
CA GLN A 25 5.06 2.19 -5.47
C GLN A 25 6.10 2.82 -6.39
N ILE A 26 7.22 2.14 -6.61
CA ILE A 26 8.28 2.59 -7.51
C ILE A 26 7.74 2.73 -8.94
N VAL A 27 6.99 1.73 -9.40
CA VAL A 27 6.34 1.74 -10.71
C VAL A 27 5.30 2.87 -10.78
N LEU A 28 4.52 3.10 -9.73
CA LEU A 28 3.53 4.17 -9.69
C LEU A 28 4.18 5.55 -9.86
N ASN A 29 5.25 5.82 -9.12
CA ASN A 29 5.99 7.08 -9.19
C ASN A 29 6.58 7.29 -10.59
N TYR A 30 7.18 6.24 -11.16
CA TYR A 30 7.74 6.28 -12.51
C TYR A 30 6.67 6.58 -13.56
N ARG A 31 5.53 5.88 -13.52
CA ARG A 31 4.44 6.05 -14.49
C ARG A 31 3.76 7.42 -14.41
N ARG A 32 3.73 8.03 -13.23
CA ARG A 32 3.14 9.37 -13.03
C ARG A 32 4.13 10.50 -13.24
N HIS A 33 5.42 10.19 -13.36
CA HIS A 33 6.51 11.17 -13.30
C HIS A 33 6.36 12.13 -12.10
N SER A 34 5.83 11.63 -10.98
CA SER A 34 5.50 12.41 -9.81
C SER A 34 5.51 11.53 -8.57
N ALA A 35 6.08 12.05 -7.49
CA ALA A 35 6.04 11.46 -6.15
C ALA A 35 5.20 12.32 -5.19
N ALA A 36 4.30 13.16 -5.72
CA ALA A 36 3.46 14.04 -4.91
C ALA A 36 2.58 13.24 -3.94
N GLY A 37 2.60 13.61 -2.66
CA GLY A 37 1.83 12.96 -1.59
C GLY A 37 2.50 11.74 -0.95
N LEU A 38 3.65 11.28 -1.45
CA LEU A 38 4.49 10.29 -0.77
C LEU A 38 5.50 11.00 0.15
N SER A 39 5.57 10.61 1.41
CA SER A 39 6.52 11.17 2.37
C SER A 39 7.93 10.67 2.07
N THR A 40 8.87 11.62 1.88
CA THR A 40 10.30 11.27 1.79
C THR A 40 10.83 10.76 3.13
N GLY A 41 10.30 11.29 4.26
CA GLY A 41 10.68 10.86 5.60
C GLY A 41 10.28 9.42 5.89
N PHE A 42 9.10 9.01 5.41
CA PHE A 42 8.65 7.63 5.45
C PHE A 42 9.68 6.66 4.83
N MET A 43 10.12 6.95 3.60
CA MET A 43 11.11 6.12 2.89
C MET A 43 12.47 6.11 3.60
N LEU A 44 12.90 7.24 4.16
CA LEU A 44 14.15 7.30 4.92
C LEU A 44 14.08 6.45 6.20
N LEU A 45 13.02 6.61 7.00
CA LEU A 45 12.82 5.86 8.24
C LEU A 45 12.78 4.35 7.98
N TRP A 46 12.13 3.93 6.91
CA TRP A 46 12.09 2.52 6.51
C TRP A 46 13.43 1.98 6.04
N SER A 47 14.21 2.78 5.31
CA SER A 47 15.57 2.38 4.95
C SER A 47 16.47 2.15 6.16
N MET A 48 16.33 3.00 7.19
CA MET A 48 17.05 2.85 8.45
C MET A 48 16.53 1.67 9.27
N ALA A 49 15.21 1.45 9.31
CA ALA A 49 14.61 0.30 9.99
C ALA A 49 15.16 -1.04 9.45
N GLY A 50 15.36 -1.12 8.14
CA GLY A 50 15.91 -2.31 7.48
C GLY A 50 17.29 -2.73 8.01
N ILE A 51 18.13 -1.79 8.44
CA ILE A 51 19.46 -2.07 9.02
C ILE A 51 19.32 -2.83 10.34
N PHE A 52 18.46 -2.32 11.22
CA PHE A 52 18.26 -2.89 12.55
C PHE A 52 17.51 -4.22 12.47
N LEU A 53 16.53 -4.31 11.56
CA LEU A 53 15.79 -5.54 11.30
C LEU A 53 16.68 -6.62 10.68
N GLY A 54 17.49 -6.25 9.68
CA GLY A 54 18.46 -7.14 9.05
C GLY A 54 19.50 -7.65 10.05
N THR A 55 20.06 -6.74 10.86
CA THR A 55 20.95 -7.10 11.97
C THR A 55 20.29 -8.12 12.91
N TYR A 56 19.07 -7.84 13.37
CA TYR A 56 18.33 -8.73 14.25
C TYR A 56 18.09 -10.10 13.62
N ASN A 57 17.68 -10.15 12.35
CA ASN A 57 17.34 -11.39 11.67
C ASN A 57 18.56 -12.27 11.36
N ILE A 58 19.68 -11.65 10.97
CA ILE A 58 20.95 -12.35 10.71
C ILE A 58 21.51 -12.91 12.01
N VAL A 59 21.60 -12.07 13.05
CA VAL A 59 22.17 -12.45 14.34
C VAL A 59 21.30 -13.48 15.08
N SER A 60 19.98 -13.42 14.91
CA SER A 60 19.04 -14.42 15.48
C SER A 60 19.01 -15.72 14.69
N GLY A 61 19.67 -15.82 13.53
CA GLY A 61 19.73 -17.03 12.74
C GLY A 61 18.38 -17.44 12.13
N PHE A 62 17.52 -16.49 11.77
CA PHE A 62 16.26 -16.80 11.09
C PHE A 62 16.48 -17.36 9.69
N ASN A 63 15.43 -17.90 9.06
CA ASN A 63 15.52 -18.43 7.70
C ASN A 63 16.02 -17.36 6.70
N LEU A 64 16.63 -17.82 5.60
CA LEU A 64 17.23 -16.94 4.59
C LEU A 64 16.26 -15.91 4.02
N ALA A 65 14.97 -16.25 3.88
CA ALA A 65 13.97 -15.31 3.37
C ALA A 65 13.81 -14.10 4.31
N LEU A 66 13.75 -14.33 5.63
CA LEU A 66 13.68 -13.26 6.63
C LEU A 66 15.01 -12.49 6.77
N GLN A 67 16.15 -13.09 6.47
CA GLN A 67 17.43 -12.35 6.45
C GLN A 67 17.57 -11.43 5.24
N ILE A 68 17.09 -11.87 4.07
CA ILE A 68 17.20 -11.13 2.81
C ILE A 68 16.14 -10.03 2.72
N GLN A 69 14.93 -10.24 3.26
CA GLN A 69 13.81 -9.31 3.14
C GLN A 69 14.16 -7.88 3.61
N PRO A 70 14.81 -7.64 4.77
CA PRO A 70 15.17 -6.29 5.22
C PRO A 70 16.16 -5.57 4.29
N GLN A 71 17.02 -6.34 3.60
CA GLN A 71 17.97 -5.80 2.61
C GLN A 71 17.24 -5.26 1.40
N ILE A 72 16.24 -6.02 0.94
CA ILE A 72 15.36 -5.62 -0.16
C ILE A 72 14.54 -4.40 0.25
N LEU A 73 13.92 -4.44 1.44
CA LEU A 73 13.16 -3.32 1.99
C LEU A 73 14.00 -2.03 2.03
N SER A 74 15.20 -2.09 2.60
CA SER A 74 16.07 -0.93 2.73
C SER A 74 16.47 -0.37 1.36
N THR A 75 16.86 -1.25 0.45
CA THR A 75 17.22 -0.90 -0.92
C THR A 75 16.08 -0.24 -1.69
N LEU A 76 14.91 -0.87 -1.71
CA LEU A 76 13.73 -0.34 -2.40
C LEU A 76 13.25 0.97 -1.78
N SER A 77 13.39 1.12 -0.46
CA SER A 77 13.07 2.37 0.24
C SER A 77 14.00 3.51 -0.18
N LEU A 78 15.31 3.26 -0.29
CA LEU A 78 16.29 4.25 -0.77
C LEU A 78 16.07 4.63 -2.25
N ILE A 79 15.71 3.66 -3.09
CA ILE A 79 15.34 3.91 -4.50
C ILE A 79 14.10 4.79 -4.57
N THR A 80 13.07 4.47 -3.79
CA THR A 80 11.82 5.25 -3.73
C THR A 80 12.06 6.64 -3.15
N MET A 81 12.91 6.77 -2.14
CA MET A 81 13.38 8.06 -1.64
C MET A 81 14.08 8.86 -2.74
N GLY A 82 14.93 8.22 -3.55
CA GLY A 82 15.53 8.82 -4.73
C GLY A 82 14.49 9.37 -5.70
N GLN A 83 13.42 8.61 -5.98
CA GLN A 83 12.28 9.09 -6.78
C GLN A 83 11.59 10.30 -6.15
N CYS A 84 11.44 10.34 -4.82
CA CYS A 84 10.90 11.50 -4.11
C CYS A 84 11.80 12.74 -4.29
N LEU A 85 13.11 12.59 -4.16
CA LEU A 85 14.07 13.69 -4.36
C LEU A 85 14.07 14.19 -5.81
N TYR A 86 14.00 13.27 -6.77
CA TYR A 86 13.94 13.60 -8.19
C TYR A 86 12.63 14.30 -8.56
N TYR A 87 11.48 13.67 -8.31
CA TYR A 87 10.18 14.15 -8.80
C TYR A 87 9.54 15.24 -7.93
N ALA A 88 9.74 15.22 -6.61
CA ALA A 88 9.08 16.20 -5.72
C ALA A 88 9.99 17.38 -5.36
N ARG A 89 11.31 17.19 -5.32
CA ARG A 89 12.29 18.25 -4.98
C ARG A 89 13.10 18.75 -6.17
N ASN A 90 12.86 18.24 -7.38
CA ASN A 90 13.54 18.63 -8.60
C ASN A 90 15.08 18.50 -8.53
N TRP A 91 15.59 17.52 -7.77
CA TRP A 91 17.02 17.24 -7.76
C TRP A 91 17.44 16.64 -9.11
N GLY A 92 18.61 17.03 -9.62
CA GLY A 92 19.15 16.42 -10.85
C GLY A 92 19.52 14.94 -10.66
N LEU A 93 19.35 14.13 -11.70
CA LEU A 93 19.55 12.66 -11.66
C LEU A 93 20.91 12.26 -11.06
N ILE A 94 21.99 12.92 -11.47
CA ILE A 94 23.35 12.61 -10.97
C ILE A 94 23.43 12.82 -9.46
N LYS A 95 22.84 13.91 -8.95
CA LYS A 95 22.84 14.22 -7.51
C LYS A 95 22.03 13.18 -6.73
N VAL A 96 20.87 12.79 -7.26
CA VAL A 96 20.01 11.76 -6.66
C VAL A 96 20.72 10.41 -6.64
N SER A 97 21.26 9.96 -7.77
CA SER A 97 22.00 8.69 -7.86
C SER A 97 23.19 8.66 -6.92
N ALA A 98 24.02 9.73 -6.91
CA ALA A 98 25.16 9.81 -6.01
C ALA A 98 24.75 9.79 -4.53
N PHE A 99 23.71 10.54 -4.16
CA PHE A 99 23.19 10.55 -2.79
C PHE A 99 22.64 9.19 -2.36
N THR A 100 21.80 8.56 -3.19
CA THR A 100 21.23 7.25 -2.92
C THR A 100 22.33 6.18 -2.80
N SER A 101 23.30 6.14 -3.72
CA SER A 101 24.41 5.19 -3.65
C SER A 101 25.29 5.42 -2.41
N CYS A 102 25.59 6.67 -2.06
CA CYS A 102 26.31 7.00 -0.84
C CYS A 102 25.56 6.49 0.40
N MET A 103 24.24 6.66 0.46
CA MET A 103 23.43 6.14 1.55
C MET A 103 23.44 4.62 1.62
N MET A 104 23.32 3.92 0.49
CA MET A 104 23.41 2.46 0.46
C MET A 104 24.74 1.94 1.04
N VAL A 105 25.86 2.57 0.68
CA VAL A 105 27.19 2.20 1.20
C VAL A 105 27.27 2.45 2.71
N VAL A 106 26.83 3.63 3.17
CA VAL A 106 26.87 3.99 4.59
C VAL A 106 26.00 3.05 5.43
N LEU A 107 24.75 2.83 5.02
CA LEU A 107 23.80 2.00 5.76
C LEU A 107 24.22 0.52 5.74
N GLY A 108 24.70 0.00 4.61
CA GLY A 108 25.22 -1.37 4.51
C GLY A 108 26.48 -1.59 5.35
N SER A 109 27.38 -0.60 5.40
CA SER A 109 28.58 -0.65 6.26
C SER A 109 28.20 -0.62 7.75
N LEU A 110 27.19 0.18 8.10
CA LEU A 110 26.67 0.27 9.45
C LEU A 110 26.03 -1.05 9.90
N GLU A 111 25.22 -1.67 9.03
CA GLU A 111 24.63 -2.98 9.29
C GLU A 111 25.69 -4.04 9.52
N TYR A 112 26.68 -4.13 8.62
CA TYR A 112 27.79 -5.06 8.75
C TYR A 112 28.50 -4.89 10.10
N THR A 113 28.75 -3.64 10.51
CA THR A 113 29.38 -3.32 11.79
C THR A 113 28.52 -3.78 12.97
N PHE A 114 27.20 -3.56 12.93
CA PHE A 114 26.30 -4.01 13.98
C PHE A 114 26.21 -5.54 14.05
N VAL A 115 26.10 -6.24 12.92
CA VAL A 115 26.11 -7.70 12.87
C VAL A 115 27.37 -8.24 13.52
N TYR A 116 28.54 -7.73 13.12
CA TYR A 116 29.82 -8.15 13.68
C TYR A 116 29.92 -7.87 15.19
N ALA A 117 29.53 -6.67 15.63
CA ALA A 117 29.57 -6.29 17.04
C ALA A 117 28.64 -7.14 17.91
N LEU A 118 27.42 -7.43 17.44
CA LEU A 118 26.45 -8.23 18.17
C LEU A 118 26.85 -9.70 18.23
N GLN A 119 27.47 -10.23 17.17
CA GLN A 119 28.02 -11.59 17.19
C GLN A 119 29.08 -11.75 18.30
N ILE A 120 29.95 -10.76 18.49
CA ILE A 120 30.91 -10.74 19.61
C ILE A 120 30.19 -10.65 20.97
N GLY A 121 29.14 -9.83 21.06
CA GLY A 121 28.35 -9.69 22.29
C GLY A 121 27.65 -10.99 22.72
N ILE A 122 27.09 -11.74 21.77
CA ILE A 122 26.42 -13.01 22.02
C ILE A 122 27.41 -14.09 22.46
N GLN A 123 28.62 -14.10 21.91
CA GLN A 123 29.70 -14.98 22.39
C GLN A 123 30.09 -14.71 23.86
N ARG A 124 29.67 -13.57 24.42
CA ARG A 124 29.87 -13.17 25.82
C ARG A 124 28.55 -13.21 26.62
N ASP A 125 27.59 -14.04 26.21
CA ASP A 125 26.28 -14.23 26.84
C ASP A 125 25.46 -12.93 27.00
N THR A 126 25.69 -11.93 26.14
CA THR A 126 25.00 -10.64 26.20
C THR A 126 23.93 -10.53 25.11
N GLU A 127 22.68 -10.88 25.47
CA GLU A 127 21.56 -11.00 24.54
C GLU A 127 20.72 -9.73 24.35
N TRP A 128 20.73 -8.80 25.31
CA TRP A 128 19.89 -7.59 25.27
C TRP A 128 20.08 -6.70 24.03
N PRO A 129 21.30 -6.55 23.43
CA PRO A 129 21.48 -5.70 22.25
C PRO A 129 20.70 -6.21 21.04
N LYS A 130 20.54 -7.53 20.92
CA LYS A 130 19.75 -8.16 19.86
C LYS A 130 18.27 -7.75 19.95
N THR A 131 17.70 -7.80 21.17
CA THR A 131 16.33 -7.35 21.42
C THR A 131 16.16 -5.85 21.17
N PHE A 132 17.18 -5.05 21.52
CA PHE A 132 17.18 -3.61 21.22
C PHE A 132 17.10 -3.33 19.71
N MET A 133 17.85 -4.07 18.87
CA MET A 133 17.77 -3.90 17.41
C MET A 133 16.36 -4.18 16.87
N SER A 134 15.70 -5.23 17.35
CA SER A 134 14.31 -5.55 16.98
C SER A 134 13.33 -4.44 17.38
N ALA A 135 13.44 -3.94 18.63
CA ALA A 135 12.60 -2.86 19.12
C ALA A 135 12.80 -1.56 18.34
N LEU A 136 14.05 -1.21 18.02
CA LEU A 136 14.39 -0.03 17.25
C LEU A 136 13.90 -0.12 15.80
N ALA A 137 14.01 -1.30 15.18
CA ALA A 137 13.45 -1.56 13.86
C ALA A 137 11.93 -1.33 13.85
N ALA A 138 11.20 -1.94 14.79
CA ALA A 138 9.75 -1.78 14.90
C ALA A 138 9.35 -0.32 15.11
N ALA A 139 10.06 0.41 15.98
CA ALA A 139 9.79 1.83 16.23
C ALA A 139 9.99 2.69 14.97
N LEU A 140 11.03 2.42 14.17
CA LEU A 140 11.29 3.15 12.93
C LEU A 140 10.29 2.83 11.81
N LEU A 141 9.83 1.57 11.71
CA LEU A 141 8.77 1.18 10.78
C LEU A 141 7.48 1.95 11.06
N VAL A 142 7.03 1.90 12.32
CA VAL A 142 5.83 2.63 12.79
C VAL A 142 5.99 4.14 12.62
N ALA A 143 7.14 4.71 12.98
CA ALA A 143 7.42 6.12 12.78
C ALA A 143 7.38 6.51 11.30
N GLY A 144 7.89 5.65 10.42
CA GLY A 144 7.81 5.83 8.98
C GLY A 144 6.37 5.89 8.49
N VAL A 145 5.54 4.93 8.89
CA VAL A 145 4.12 4.92 8.51
C VAL A 145 3.41 6.15 9.09
N ALA A 146 3.71 6.55 10.33
CA ALA A 146 3.16 7.76 10.95
C ALA A 146 3.52 9.04 10.16
N GLU A 147 4.74 9.15 9.64
CA GLU A 147 5.13 10.24 8.72
C GLU A 147 4.26 10.27 7.46
N GLN A 148 3.92 9.09 6.92
CA GLN A 148 3.01 9.01 5.77
C GLN A 148 1.57 9.41 6.15
N TYR A 149 1.09 9.05 7.34
CA TYR A 149 -0.20 9.52 7.85
C TYR A 149 -0.23 11.05 7.98
N ALA A 150 0.84 11.65 8.49
CA ALA A 150 0.97 13.10 8.57
C ALA A 150 0.93 13.74 7.18
N ALA A 151 1.59 13.14 6.18
CA ALA A 151 1.53 13.61 4.79
C ALA A 151 0.11 13.52 4.21
N ILE A 152 -0.61 12.42 4.44
CA ILE A 152 -2.01 12.25 4.02
C ILE A 152 -2.90 13.32 4.69
N TYR A 153 -2.71 13.55 5.99
CA TYR A 153 -3.48 14.54 6.73
C TYR A 153 -3.24 15.97 6.25
N LYS A 154 -1.99 16.33 5.92
CA LYS A 154 -1.63 17.65 5.38
C LYS A 154 -2.19 17.85 3.97
N ASN A 155 -2.04 16.86 3.10
CA ASN A 155 -2.45 16.96 1.70
C ASN A 155 -3.95 16.67 1.47
N LYS A 156 -4.66 16.19 2.50
CA LYS A 156 -6.07 15.75 2.43
C LYS A 156 -6.32 14.78 1.26
N SER A 157 -5.32 13.97 0.94
CA SER A 157 -5.31 13.08 -0.21
C SER A 157 -4.41 11.88 0.05
N VAL A 158 -4.85 10.73 -0.45
CA VAL A 158 -4.12 9.45 -0.47
C VAL A 158 -3.53 9.16 -1.84
N GLU A 159 -3.49 10.15 -2.73
CA GLU A 159 -3.06 9.89 -4.11
C GLU A 159 -1.59 9.50 -4.22
N GLY A 160 -0.74 9.97 -3.31
CA GLY A 160 0.70 9.67 -3.36
C GLY A 160 1.08 8.23 -3.03
N ILE A 161 0.21 7.47 -2.38
CA ILE A 161 0.49 6.08 -1.99
C ILE A 161 -0.23 5.07 -2.89
N SER A 162 0.47 4.01 -3.24
CA SER A 162 -0.03 2.87 -4.01
C SER A 162 -0.81 1.93 -3.09
N PHE A 163 -2.10 1.74 -3.37
CA PHE A 163 -2.90 0.76 -2.63
C PHE A 163 -2.45 -0.68 -2.86
N LEU A 164 -1.79 -0.98 -3.99
CA LEU A 164 -1.22 -2.30 -4.21
C LEU A 164 -0.01 -2.53 -3.30
N PHE A 165 0.81 -1.49 -3.07
CA PHE A 165 1.86 -1.53 -2.06
C PHE A 165 1.27 -1.81 -0.67
N CYS A 166 0.31 -0.98 -0.21
CA CYS A 166 -0.34 -1.19 1.09
C CYS A 166 -0.97 -2.58 1.22
N GLY A 167 -1.52 -3.12 0.13
CA GLY A 167 -2.17 -4.43 0.11
C GLY A 167 -1.19 -5.59 0.22
N LEU A 168 -0.04 -5.50 -0.47
CA LEU A 168 1.03 -6.51 -0.34
C LEU A 168 1.64 -6.50 1.06
N ASP A 169 1.78 -5.32 1.64
CA ASP A 169 2.28 -5.15 3.01
C ASP A 169 1.35 -5.81 4.03
N ALA A 170 0.07 -5.45 3.99
CA ALA A 170 -0.96 -6.03 4.84
C ALA A 170 -1.09 -7.55 4.65
N LEU A 171 -0.89 -8.04 3.42
CA LEU A 171 -0.87 -9.48 3.15
C LEU A 171 0.34 -10.16 3.80
N GLY A 172 1.49 -9.49 3.80
CA GLY A 172 2.68 -9.92 4.53
C GLY A 172 2.42 -10.06 6.03
N ASP A 173 1.75 -9.07 6.64
CA ASP A 173 1.36 -9.09 8.05
C ASP A 173 0.37 -10.23 8.35
N ILE A 174 -0.68 -10.39 7.53
CA ILE A 174 -1.69 -11.44 7.71
C ILE A 174 -1.04 -12.82 7.64
N THR A 175 -0.23 -13.07 6.61
CA THR A 175 0.43 -14.37 6.45
C THR A 175 1.42 -14.64 7.58
N SER A 176 2.14 -13.63 8.06
CA SER A 176 3.05 -13.78 9.20
C SER A 176 2.34 -13.97 10.53
N LEU A 177 1.19 -13.32 10.76
CA LEU A 177 0.33 -13.60 11.91
C LEU A 177 -0.16 -15.04 11.91
N ILE A 178 -0.58 -15.56 10.75
CA ILE A 178 -0.95 -16.97 10.61
C ILE A 178 0.24 -17.87 10.97
N SER A 179 1.44 -17.54 10.50
CA SER A 179 2.67 -18.30 10.82
C SER A 179 2.89 -18.45 12.33
N VAL A 180 2.77 -17.36 13.09
CA VAL A 180 3.01 -17.36 14.55
C VAL A 180 1.98 -18.19 15.32
N ILE A 181 0.73 -18.32 14.82
CA ILE A 181 -0.30 -19.17 15.44
C ILE A 181 0.06 -20.67 15.38
N PHE A 182 0.84 -21.06 14.36
CA PHE A 182 1.27 -22.45 14.15
C PHE A 182 2.67 -22.76 14.71
N GLU A 183 3.36 -21.77 15.29
CA GLU A 183 4.62 -21.98 15.99
C GLU A 183 4.44 -22.73 17.32
N PRO A 184 5.41 -23.55 17.74
CA PRO A 184 5.36 -24.27 19.02
C PRO A 184 5.33 -23.36 20.26
N GLN A 185 5.92 -22.17 20.14
CA GLN A 185 5.90 -21.12 21.16
C GLN A 185 5.42 -19.85 20.51
N VAL A 186 4.30 -19.30 20.99
CA VAL A 186 3.74 -18.07 20.43
C VAL A 186 4.68 -16.91 20.74
N ASN A 187 5.32 -16.37 19.71
CA ASN A 187 6.08 -15.14 19.81
C ASN A 187 5.12 -13.95 19.94
N ILE A 188 4.80 -13.57 21.18
CA ILE A 188 3.89 -12.46 21.47
C ILE A 188 4.42 -11.15 20.87
N ALA A 189 5.73 -10.90 20.97
CA ALA A 189 6.35 -9.68 20.45
C ALA A 189 6.21 -9.59 18.92
N GLY A 190 6.50 -10.68 18.20
CA GLY A 190 6.31 -10.77 16.74
C GLY A 190 4.85 -10.57 16.34
N SER A 191 3.93 -11.24 17.06
CA SER A 191 2.48 -11.08 16.84
C SER A 191 2.03 -9.63 17.02
N THR A 192 2.51 -8.95 18.07
CA THR A 192 2.16 -7.55 18.34
C THR A 192 2.65 -6.64 17.23
N ILE A 193 3.86 -6.85 16.71
CA ILE A 193 4.41 -6.06 15.61
C ILE A 193 3.55 -6.23 14.36
N TYR A 194 3.32 -7.47 13.90
CA TYR A 194 2.52 -7.71 12.69
C TYR A 194 1.07 -7.23 12.82
N ALA A 195 0.45 -7.40 13.98
CA ALA A 195 -0.90 -6.89 14.22
C ALA A 195 -0.96 -5.35 14.19
N THR A 196 0.06 -4.68 14.74
CA THR A 196 0.14 -3.22 14.77
C THR A 196 0.34 -2.66 13.36
N GLU A 197 1.27 -3.21 12.58
CA GLU A 197 1.48 -2.84 11.17
C GLU A 197 0.21 -3.05 10.35
N LEU A 198 -0.45 -4.20 10.49
CA LEU A 198 -1.72 -4.48 9.81
C LEU A 198 -2.78 -3.42 10.11
N LEU A 199 -2.92 -3.01 11.38
CA LEU A 199 -3.86 -1.96 11.77
C LEU A 199 -3.53 -0.63 11.09
N PHE A 200 -2.25 -0.26 10.99
CA PHE A 200 -1.83 0.93 10.26
C PHE A 200 -2.15 0.83 8.76
N TRP A 201 -1.97 -0.31 8.12
CA TRP A 201 -2.35 -0.47 6.71
C TRP A 201 -3.85 -0.37 6.48
N LEU A 202 -4.64 -1.02 7.34
CA LEU A 202 -6.10 -0.92 7.32
C LEU A 202 -6.57 0.53 7.49
N GLY A 203 -5.91 1.31 8.35
CA GLY A 203 -6.21 2.73 8.49
C GLY A 203 -5.91 3.55 7.22
N ILE A 204 -4.84 3.23 6.46
CA ILE A 204 -4.58 3.88 5.16
C ILE A 204 -5.67 3.52 4.15
N PHE A 205 -6.12 2.27 4.12
CA PHE A 205 -7.26 1.86 3.29
C PHE A 205 -8.55 2.62 3.67
N ALA A 206 -8.82 2.78 4.97
CA ALA A 206 -9.97 3.53 5.46
C ALA A 206 -9.91 5.01 5.05
N LEU A 207 -8.75 5.66 5.20
CA LEU A 207 -8.52 7.02 4.69
C LEU A 207 -8.67 7.08 3.17
N GLY A 208 -8.25 6.04 2.46
CA GLY A 208 -8.44 5.90 1.03
C GLY A 208 -9.91 5.89 0.63
N PHE A 209 -10.72 5.09 1.31
CA PHE A 209 -12.16 5.06 1.11
C PHE A 209 -12.80 6.42 1.44
N TYR A 210 -12.37 7.06 2.52
CA TYR A 210 -12.87 8.38 2.91
C TYR A 210 -12.58 9.46 1.87
N TYR A 211 -11.31 9.63 1.45
CA TYR A 211 -10.92 10.72 0.55
C TYR A 211 -11.26 10.45 -0.93
N LYS A 212 -11.23 9.20 -1.41
CA LYS A 212 -11.57 8.87 -2.82
C LYS A 212 -13.00 8.39 -3.03
N GLY A 213 -13.55 7.63 -2.09
CA GLY A 213 -14.88 7.00 -2.22
C GLY A 213 -16.03 7.99 -2.03
N LEU A 214 -15.99 8.80 -0.97
CA LEU A 214 -17.08 9.72 -0.65
C LEU A 214 -17.34 10.78 -1.74
N PRO A 215 -16.33 11.44 -2.34
CA PRO A 215 -16.58 12.44 -3.38
C PRO A 215 -17.11 11.84 -4.68
N LYS A 216 -16.63 10.65 -5.08
CA LYS A 216 -17.12 9.96 -6.29
C LYS A 216 -18.58 9.55 -6.14
N SER A 217 -18.95 8.95 -5.00
CA SER A 217 -20.34 8.61 -4.71
C SER A 217 -21.24 9.84 -4.64
N ARG A 218 -20.77 10.95 -4.03
CA ARG A 218 -21.51 12.22 -4.00
C ARG A 218 -21.67 12.86 -5.39
N ARG A 219 -20.64 12.80 -6.26
CA ARG A 219 -20.72 13.30 -7.64
C ARG A 219 -21.69 12.47 -8.48
N LEU A 220 -21.68 11.15 -8.34
CA LEU A 220 -22.62 10.26 -9.02
C LEU A 220 -24.06 10.56 -8.58
N ILE A 221 -24.31 10.64 -7.27
CA ILE A 221 -25.63 10.98 -6.72
C ILE A 221 -26.10 12.36 -7.22
N ARG A 222 -25.23 13.37 -7.25
CA ARG A 222 -25.58 14.70 -7.79
C ARG A 222 -25.91 14.66 -9.28
N THR A 223 -25.14 13.90 -10.06
CA THR A 223 -25.37 13.75 -11.51
C THR A 223 -26.70 13.06 -11.76
N VAL A 224 -26.97 11.95 -11.08
CA VAL A 224 -28.25 11.23 -11.15
C VAL A 224 -29.40 12.14 -10.73
N ARG A 225 -29.27 12.88 -9.62
CA ARG A 225 -30.30 13.81 -9.16
C ARG A 225 -30.56 14.95 -10.15
N ALA A 226 -29.51 15.50 -10.78
CA ALA A 226 -29.65 16.53 -11.81
C ALA A 226 -30.37 15.98 -13.06
N ILE A 227 -30.07 14.75 -13.48
CA ILE A 227 -30.75 14.08 -14.59
C ILE A 227 -32.25 13.88 -14.26
N LEU A 228 -32.56 13.39 -13.06
CA LEU A 228 -33.94 13.17 -12.62
C LEU A 228 -34.75 14.48 -12.60
N LEU A 229 -34.18 15.57 -12.06
CA LEU A 229 -34.85 16.88 -12.05
C LEU A 229 -35.03 17.45 -13.46
N THR A 230 -34.09 17.22 -14.37
CA THR A 230 -34.20 17.63 -15.78
C THR A 230 -35.31 16.85 -16.50
N TYR A 231 -35.45 15.54 -16.22
CA TYR A 231 -36.55 14.72 -16.75
C TYR A 231 -37.91 15.20 -16.24
N GLN A 232 -38.00 15.53 -14.95
CA GLN A 232 -39.25 15.95 -14.30
C GLN A 232 -39.70 17.37 -14.67
N SER A 233 -38.78 18.22 -15.14
CA SER A 233 -39.04 19.63 -15.50
C SER A 233 -39.34 19.86 -16.98
N ARG A 234 -39.34 18.81 -17.83
CA ARG A 234 -39.72 18.94 -19.25
C ARG A 234 -41.24 19.16 -19.37
N PRO A 235 -41.72 20.35 -19.80
CA PRO A 235 -43.14 20.55 -20.04
C PRO A 235 -43.48 19.96 -21.41
N GLY A 236 -44.13 18.79 -21.40
CA GLY A 236 -44.63 18.17 -22.63
C GLY A 236 -44.26 16.70 -22.80
N SER A 237 -44.76 15.85 -21.91
CA SER A 237 -45.14 14.49 -22.28
C SER A 237 -46.44 14.16 -21.54
N ARG A 238 -47.54 14.69 -22.09
CA ARG A 238 -48.88 14.18 -21.87
C ARG A 238 -48.86 12.68 -22.12
N GLN A 239 -49.19 11.90 -21.10
CA GLN A 239 -50.24 10.89 -21.17
C GLN A 239 -50.36 10.19 -22.53
N THR A 240 -49.43 9.29 -22.84
CA THR A 240 -49.62 8.17 -23.77
C THR A 240 -48.60 7.12 -23.39
N ASP A 241 -49.06 5.86 -23.29
CA ASP A 241 -48.33 4.66 -22.85
C ASP A 241 -48.12 4.48 -21.33
N VAL A 242 -49.23 4.51 -20.59
CA VAL A 242 -49.33 3.83 -19.28
C VAL A 242 -50.16 2.53 -19.39
N GLN A 243 -50.64 2.17 -20.58
CA GLN A 243 -51.55 1.03 -20.74
C GLN A 243 -50.90 -0.31 -21.13
N ASP A 244 -49.63 -0.36 -21.53
CA ASP A 244 -48.97 -1.61 -21.98
C ASP A 244 -47.73 -1.99 -21.17
N ILE A 245 -47.83 -1.91 -19.84
CA ILE A 245 -46.92 -2.68 -18.97
C ILE A 245 -47.79 -3.51 -18.04
N GLN A 246 -48.46 -4.50 -18.63
CA GLN A 246 -48.88 -5.67 -17.87
C GLN A 246 -47.66 -6.24 -17.15
N LEU A 247 -47.88 -6.50 -15.86
CA LEU A 247 -46.99 -7.21 -14.97
C LEU A 247 -46.54 -8.54 -15.58
N GLU A 248 -45.37 -8.57 -16.21
CA GLU A 248 -44.64 -9.82 -16.37
C GLU A 248 -43.57 -9.90 -15.29
N SER A 249 -43.97 -10.53 -14.19
CA SER A 249 -43.13 -10.87 -13.06
C SER A 249 -42.02 -11.84 -13.50
N THR A 250 -40.84 -11.34 -13.86
CA THR A 250 -39.63 -12.18 -13.81
C THR A 250 -38.41 -11.38 -13.32
N SER A 251 -37.97 -11.78 -12.13
CA SER A 251 -36.59 -11.98 -11.69
C SER A 251 -35.48 -11.03 -12.18
N SER A 252 -34.92 -10.30 -11.22
CA SER A 252 -33.49 -10.20 -10.92
C SER A 252 -32.48 -9.86 -12.04
N SER A 253 -31.71 -8.79 -11.78
CA SER A 253 -30.36 -8.53 -12.30
C SER A 253 -30.24 -8.10 -13.76
N THR A 254 -30.21 -6.78 -14.02
CA THR A 254 -29.41 -6.14 -15.11
C THR A 254 -29.69 -4.62 -15.25
N SER A 255 -29.68 -3.85 -14.15
CA SER A 255 -29.83 -2.38 -14.25
C SER A 255 -28.60 -1.69 -14.90
N VAL A 256 -27.42 -2.31 -14.82
CA VAL A 256 -26.16 -1.74 -15.35
C VAL A 256 -26.00 -1.98 -16.85
N PHE A 257 -26.40 -3.15 -17.36
CA PHE A 257 -26.38 -3.44 -18.80
C PHE A 257 -27.39 -2.58 -19.57
N ARG A 258 -28.55 -2.30 -18.95
CA ARG A 258 -29.55 -1.40 -19.54
C ARG A 258 -29.02 0.04 -19.70
N LEU A 259 -28.26 0.54 -18.72
CA LEU A 259 -27.62 1.85 -18.80
C LEU A 259 -26.53 1.92 -19.88
N ALA A 260 -25.77 0.84 -20.07
CA ALA A 260 -24.77 0.76 -21.13
C ALA A 260 -25.40 0.73 -22.53
N GLN A 261 -26.52 0.01 -22.71
CA GLN A 261 -27.26 -0.01 -23.97
C GLN A 261 -27.92 1.34 -24.29
N ILE A 262 -28.50 2.02 -23.29
CA ILE A 262 -29.05 3.37 -23.46
C ILE A 262 -27.94 4.36 -23.86
N GLY A 263 -26.75 4.24 -23.25
CA GLY A 263 -25.58 5.06 -23.60
C GLY A 263 -25.11 4.88 -25.05
N ASN A 264 -25.13 3.66 -25.57
CA ASN A 264 -24.75 3.39 -26.97
C ASN A 264 -25.81 3.89 -27.97
N GLN A 265 -27.10 3.72 -27.67
CA GLN A 265 -28.17 4.20 -28.55
C GLN A 265 -28.23 5.74 -28.66
N VAL A 266 -27.89 6.47 -27.59
CA VAL A 266 -27.80 7.93 -27.64
C VAL A 266 -26.62 8.36 -28.53
N ARG A 267 -25.49 7.65 -28.45
CA ARG A 267 -24.28 7.94 -29.21
C ARG A 267 -24.45 7.68 -30.72
N GLU A 268 -25.20 6.64 -31.09
CA GLU A 268 -25.55 6.37 -32.50
C GLU A 268 -26.50 7.42 -33.08
N ARG A 269 -27.45 7.93 -32.29
CA ARG A 269 -28.37 9.00 -32.70
C ARG A 269 -27.70 10.36 -32.84
N GLU A 270 -26.66 10.64 -32.05
CA GLU A 270 -25.84 11.84 -32.21
C GLU A 270 -24.94 11.76 -33.44
N ALA A 271 -24.37 10.59 -33.73
CA ALA A 271 -23.58 10.37 -34.96
C ALA A 271 -24.43 10.57 -36.23
N GLN A 272 -25.65 10.04 -36.26
CA GLN A 272 -26.56 10.21 -37.41
C GLN A 272 -27.04 11.66 -37.62
N ARG A 273 -27.06 12.49 -36.57
CA ARG A 273 -27.41 13.93 -36.68
C ARG A 273 -26.28 14.79 -37.21
N LEU A 274 -25.02 14.34 -37.09
CA LEU A 274 -23.86 15.05 -37.62
C LEU A 274 -23.64 14.77 -39.11
N ASP A 275 -24.07 13.62 -39.61
CA ASP A 275 -24.00 13.26 -41.04
C ASP A 275 -25.14 13.86 -41.90
N THR A 276 -26.13 14.50 -41.28
CA THR A 276 -27.29 15.11 -41.96
C THR A 276 -27.34 16.64 -41.88
N ALA A 277 -26.25 17.28 -41.42
CA ALA A 277 -26.06 18.73 -41.40
C ALA A 277 -24.89 19.13 -42.31
#